data_AF-A0A7R9RDY6-F1
#
_entry.id   AF-A0A7R9RDY6-F1
#
_cell.length_a   1.000
_cell.length_b   1.000
_cell.length_c   1.000
_cell.angle_alpha   90.00
_cell.angle_beta   90.00
_cell.angle_gamma   90.00
#
_symmetry.space_group_name_H-M   'P 1'
#
loop_
_entity.id
_entity.type
_entity.pdbx_description
1 polymer ?
#
loop_
_entity_poly.entity_id
_entity_poly.type
_entity_poly.pdbx_seq_one_letter_code
_entity_poly.pdbx_strand_id
1 'polypeptide(L)'
;HNTIMRPEWFKNSFWFRDITGPLSYGLTSPQTSLRGFILTIQAHFMRHMLFEQGAPTRTPSQTEEKSSDTEEFITPKHIDRLRFLALAIRDVIWQAADKATGVCRLAVLMENPITVDDTNYSRDGCTERVQCFTFTDKVELFVFIKTHIRFFYGESGCGCLLVLYSIILTREIEKVKKDMNDLYTSLITNRGLCTISLITLCLTGTATPYLHNGSIQSSDPRCYGKTEVGITSRCNVGLLMYHSNKSDKVRLFGQFVIMRDG
;
A
#
# COMPACT_ATOMS: atom_id res chain seq x y z
N HIS A 1 -12.26 -12.82 19.60
CA HIS A 1 -13.28 -11.84 19.13
C HIS A 1 -13.18 -11.77 17.61
N ASN A 2 -14.26 -12.06 16.89
CA ASN A 2 -14.28 -11.92 15.43
C ASN A 2 -14.21 -10.43 15.08
N THR A 3 -13.12 -10.00 14.46
CA THR A 3 -12.98 -8.64 13.96
C THR A 3 -13.81 -8.55 12.68
N ILE A 4 -14.98 -7.94 12.76
CA ILE A 4 -15.81 -7.67 11.59
C ILE A 4 -15.13 -6.55 10.80
N MET A 5 -14.80 -6.81 9.53
CA MET A 5 -14.26 -5.80 8.65
C MET A 5 -15.29 -4.68 8.45
N ARG A 6 -14.84 -3.44 8.65
CA ARG A 6 -15.68 -2.25 8.56
C ARG A 6 -16.19 -2.05 7.12
N PRO A 7 -17.49 -1.72 6.90
CA PRO A 7 -18.07 -1.50 5.56
C PRO A 7 -17.27 -0.55 4.66
N GLU A 8 -16.52 0.36 5.27
CA GLU A 8 -15.61 1.31 4.67
C GLU A 8 -14.60 0.62 3.72
N TRP A 9 -14.08 -0.55 4.08
CA TRP A 9 -13.13 -1.28 3.22
C TRP A 9 -13.79 -1.82 1.95
N PHE A 10 -15.09 -2.13 2.00
CA PHE A 10 -15.86 -2.67 0.87
C PHE A 10 -16.44 -1.60 -0.06
N LYS A 11 -16.46 -0.33 0.38
CA LYS A 11 -17.11 0.80 -0.32
C LYS A 11 -16.15 1.85 -0.85
N ASN A 12 -14.85 1.77 -0.53
CA ASN A 12 -13.85 2.73 -0.97
C ASN A 12 -12.80 2.13 -1.93
N SER A 13 -12.63 2.82 -3.04
CA SER A 13 -11.48 2.76 -3.94
C SER A 13 -10.56 3.97 -3.77
N PHE A 14 -9.46 3.99 -4.51
CA PHE A 14 -8.62 5.17 -4.62
C PHE A 14 -9.35 6.24 -5.41
N TRP A 15 -9.36 7.45 -4.86
CA TRP A 15 -9.99 8.61 -5.45
C TRP A 15 -9.04 9.77 -5.44
N PHE A 16 -9.10 10.55 -6.49
CA PHE A 16 -8.24 11.68 -6.72
C PHE A 16 -8.94 12.96 -6.26
N ARG A 17 -8.19 13.86 -5.62
CA ARG A 17 -8.65 15.25 -5.45
C ARG A 17 -8.86 15.90 -6.82
N ASP A 18 -9.74 16.90 -6.84
CA ASP A 18 -9.99 17.74 -8.02
C ASP A 18 -8.65 18.22 -8.61
N ILE A 19 -8.52 18.06 -9.93
CA ILE A 19 -7.33 18.43 -10.68
C ILE A 19 -7.09 19.95 -10.64
N THR A 20 -8.16 20.74 -10.57
CA THR A 20 -8.09 22.21 -10.53
C THR A 20 -7.92 22.77 -9.11
N GLY A 21 -8.11 21.92 -8.10
CA GLY A 21 -8.06 22.30 -6.70
C GLY A 21 -6.64 22.23 -6.08
N PRO A 22 -6.47 22.76 -4.85
CA PRO A 22 -5.22 22.62 -4.12
C PRO A 22 -4.93 21.13 -3.82
N LEU A 23 -3.65 20.77 -3.85
CA LEU A 23 -3.16 19.40 -3.68
C LEU A 23 -3.77 18.44 -4.72
N SER A 24 -3.75 18.84 -5.99
CA SER A 24 -4.24 18.06 -7.13
C SER A 24 -3.55 16.70 -7.29
N TYR A 25 -2.43 16.44 -6.61
CA TYR A 25 -1.76 15.15 -6.54
C TYR A 25 -2.24 14.25 -5.38
N GLY A 26 -3.13 14.74 -4.52
CA GLY A 26 -3.61 14.01 -3.35
C GLY A 26 -4.66 12.96 -3.67
N LEU A 27 -4.51 11.78 -3.08
CA LEU A 27 -5.60 10.81 -2.92
C LEU A 27 -6.52 11.26 -1.78
N THR A 28 -7.83 11.21 -2.01
CA THR A 28 -8.82 11.48 -0.97
C THR A 28 -8.98 10.28 -0.05
N SER A 29 -9.00 10.53 1.25
CA SER A 29 -9.33 9.53 2.26
C SER A 29 -10.60 9.97 2.98
N PRO A 30 -11.77 9.35 2.71
CA PRO A 30 -13.04 9.79 3.25
C PRO A 30 -13.19 9.51 4.75
N GLN A 31 -12.46 8.53 5.29
CA GLN A 31 -12.59 8.06 6.67
C GLN A 31 -11.23 7.76 7.32
N THR A 32 -11.19 7.85 8.65
CA THR A 32 -9.97 7.62 9.45
C THR A 32 -9.44 6.18 9.38
N SER A 33 -10.29 5.19 9.07
CA SER A 33 -9.96 3.77 9.02
C SER A 33 -8.96 3.41 7.91
N LEU A 34 -9.18 3.92 6.71
CA LEU A 34 -8.36 3.68 5.52
C LEU A 34 -7.17 4.62 5.41
N ARG A 35 -7.12 5.69 6.22
CA ARG A 35 -6.14 6.77 6.07
C ARG A 35 -4.71 6.25 6.06
N GLY A 36 -4.35 5.36 6.97
CA GLY A 36 -3.00 4.80 7.03
C GLY A 36 -2.61 4.10 5.72
N PHE A 37 -3.52 3.28 5.20
CA PHE A 37 -3.32 2.54 3.95
C PHE A 37 -3.34 3.43 2.70
N ILE A 38 -4.23 4.41 2.62
CA ILE A 38 -4.23 5.35 1.49
C ILE A 38 -2.96 6.19 1.50
N LEU A 39 -2.45 6.57 2.68
CA LEU A 39 -1.23 7.36 2.77
C LEU A 39 0.02 6.57 2.35
N THR A 40 0.11 5.25 2.61
CA THR A 40 1.23 4.45 2.09
C THR A 40 1.21 4.45 0.56
N ILE A 41 0.04 4.24 -0.05
CA ILE A 41 -0.12 4.30 -1.51
C ILE A 41 0.18 5.70 -2.05
N GLN A 42 -0.33 6.75 -1.39
CA GLN A 42 -0.05 8.15 -1.73
C GLN A 42 1.45 8.45 -1.75
N ALA A 43 2.20 7.92 -0.79
CA ALA A 43 3.61 8.20 -0.70
C ALA A 43 4.42 7.51 -1.81
N HIS A 44 4.06 6.27 -2.19
CA HIS A 44 4.61 5.62 -3.39
C HIS A 44 4.21 6.38 -4.67
N PHE A 45 2.96 6.83 -4.76
CA PHE A 45 2.48 7.66 -5.87
C PHE A 45 3.30 8.95 -6.01
N MET A 46 3.52 9.66 -4.91
CA MET A 46 4.31 10.90 -4.90
C MET A 46 5.77 10.62 -5.25
N ARG A 47 6.33 9.47 -4.86
CA ARG A 47 7.69 9.06 -5.28
C ARG A 47 7.81 8.99 -6.80
N HIS A 48 6.88 8.30 -7.47
CA HIS A 48 6.89 8.21 -8.93
C HIS A 48 6.69 9.58 -9.58
N MET A 49 5.77 10.39 -9.04
CA MET A 49 5.56 11.75 -9.53
C MET A 49 6.83 12.59 -9.42
N LEU A 50 7.53 12.58 -8.28
CA LEU A 50 8.69 13.43 -8.04
C LEU A 50 9.96 12.97 -8.76
N PHE A 51 10.17 11.66 -8.94
CA PHE A 51 11.43 11.12 -9.43
C PHE A 51 11.38 10.45 -10.80
N GLU A 52 10.21 10.01 -11.27
CA GLU A 52 10.08 9.40 -12.60
C GLU A 52 9.61 10.36 -13.69
N GLN A 53 9.14 11.56 -13.32
CA GLN A 53 8.85 12.64 -14.29
C GLN A 53 10.09 13.13 -15.07
N GLY A 54 11.31 12.69 -14.69
CA GLY A 54 12.58 13.06 -15.34
C GLY A 54 13.50 11.88 -15.71
N ALA A 55 13.02 10.62 -15.68
CA ALA A 55 13.83 9.48 -16.09
C ALA A 55 13.92 9.40 -17.64
N PRO A 56 15.10 9.13 -18.22
CA PRO A 56 15.41 9.54 -19.59
C PRO A 56 14.84 8.56 -20.63
N THR A 57 13.79 8.98 -21.31
CA THR A 57 13.78 8.94 -22.78
C THR A 57 14.23 10.29 -23.33
N ARG A 58 15.27 10.87 -22.72
CA ARG A 58 16.05 11.95 -23.31
C ARG A 58 17.01 11.29 -24.29
N THR A 59 16.68 11.31 -25.57
CA THR A 59 17.72 11.36 -26.58
C THR A 59 18.62 12.56 -26.27
N PRO A 60 19.95 12.43 -26.31
CA PRO A 60 20.87 13.52 -26.04
C PRO A 60 20.90 14.46 -27.24
N SER A 61 19.79 15.18 -27.45
CA SER A 61 19.66 16.20 -28.47
C SER A 61 18.45 17.05 -28.14
N GLN A 62 18.61 17.94 -27.17
CA GLN A 62 18.14 19.33 -27.25
C GLN A 62 18.47 20.06 -25.95
N THR A 63 19.51 20.87 -26.10
CA THR A 63 19.80 22.18 -25.52
C THR A 63 18.86 22.69 -24.43
N GLU A 64 19.48 23.05 -23.31
CA GLU A 64 18.92 23.85 -22.25
C GLU A 64 18.42 25.19 -22.81
N GLU A 65 17.10 25.36 -22.88
CA GLU A 65 16.50 26.69 -22.83
C GLU A 65 15.66 26.78 -21.56
N LYS A 66 16.09 27.70 -20.69
CA LYS A 66 15.36 28.14 -19.50
C LYS A 66 14.07 28.80 -19.96
N SER A 67 12.93 28.13 -19.79
CA SER A 67 11.62 28.76 -19.80
C SER A 67 10.98 28.70 -18.41
N SER A 68 10.23 29.75 -18.12
CA SER A 68 9.52 30.11 -16.90
C SER A 68 8.36 29.16 -16.52
N ASP A 69 8.52 27.85 -16.71
CA ASP A 69 7.41 26.88 -16.71
C ASP A 69 7.35 26.02 -15.45
N THR A 70 7.74 26.57 -14.29
CA THR A 70 7.69 25.80 -13.03
C THR A 70 6.26 25.39 -12.66
N GLU A 71 5.23 26.12 -13.12
CA GLU A 71 3.82 25.78 -12.88
C GLU A 71 3.29 24.63 -13.75
N GLU A 72 3.75 24.48 -15.00
CA GLU A 72 3.37 23.33 -15.85
C GLU A 72 3.96 22.01 -15.32
N PHE A 73 5.15 22.06 -14.72
CA PHE A 73 5.76 20.89 -14.08
C PHE A 73 4.99 20.40 -12.84
N ILE A 74 4.16 21.24 -12.20
CA ILE A 74 3.48 20.91 -10.94
C ILE A 74 2.03 20.44 -11.16
N THR A 75 1.45 20.63 -12.36
CA THR A 75 0.05 20.28 -12.62
C THR A 75 -0.07 18.95 -13.38
N PRO A 76 -0.26 17.80 -12.69
CA PRO A 76 -0.25 16.50 -13.35
C PRO A 76 -1.49 16.31 -14.22
N LYS A 77 -1.30 15.84 -15.46
CA LYS A 77 -2.41 15.41 -16.32
C LYS A 77 -3.11 14.20 -15.69
N HIS A 78 -4.41 14.07 -15.91
CA HIS A 78 -5.21 12.95 -15.36
C HIS A 78 -4.63 11.57 -15.72
N ILE A 79 -4.16 11.42 -16.96
CA ILE A 79 -3.54 10.18 -17.45
C ILE A 79 -2.24 9.84 -16.70
N ASP A 80 -1.45 10.85 -16.35
CA ASP A 80 -0.20 10.66 -15.59
C ASP A 80 -0.51 10.26 -14.15
N ARG A 81 -1.56 10.85 -13.54
CA ARG A 81 -2.02 10.45 -12.20
C ARG A 81 -2.42 8.97 -12.18
N LEU A 82 -3.22 8.52 -13.16
CA LEU A 82 -3.60 7.10 -13.24
C LEU A 82 -2.39 6.19 -13.43
N ARG A 83 -1.42 6.61 -14.26
CA ARG A 83 -0.16 5.89 -14.45
C ARG A 83 0.64 5.77 -13.14
N PHE A 84 0.83 6.87 -12.42
CA PHE A 84 1.56 6.88 -11.15
C PHE A 84 0.84 6.09 -10.06
N LEU A 85 -0.50 6.08 -10.05
CA LEU A 85 -1.27 5.24 -9.14
C LEU A 85 -1.06 3.75 -9.46
N ALA A 86 -1.10 3.38 -10.75
CA ALA A 86 -0.80 2.01 -11.17
C ALA A 86 0.63 1.58 -10.76
N LEU A 87 1.61 2.48 -10.92
CA LEU A 87 2.99 2.24 -10.47
C LEU A 87 3.10 2.08 -8.94
N ALA A 88 2.37 2.90 -8.18
CA ALA A 88 2.35 2.84 -6.73
C ALA A 88 1.73 1.53 -6.23
N ILE A 89 0.56 1.14 -6.77
CA ILE A 89 -0.08 -0.14 -6.45
C ILE A 89 0.84 -1.30 -6.81
N ARG A 90 1.44 -1.27 -8.01
CA ARG A 90 2.42 -2.27 -8.44
C ARG A 90 3.59 -2.38 -7.47
N ASP A 91 4.20 -1.26 -7.06
CA ASP A 91 5.35 -1.29 -6.16
C ASP A 91 5.00 -1.87 -4.79
N VAL A 92 3.86 -1.48 -4.21
CA VAL A 92 3.44 -1.98 -2.90
C VAL A 92 3.16 -3.48 -2.94
N ILE A 93 2.50 -3.99 -3.99
CA ILE A 93 2.24 -5.43 -4.12
C ILE A 93 3.55 -6.17 -4.41
N TRP A 94 4.36 -5.68 -5.35
CA TRP A 94 5.62 -6.31 -5.74
C TRP A 94 6.61 -6.39 -4.57
N GLN A 95 6.64 -5.38 -3.71
CA GLN A 95 7.52 -5.36 -2.56
C GLN A 95 7.17 -6.43 -1.52
N ALA A 96 5.91 -6.85 -1.46
CA ALA A 96 5.47 -7.95 -0.60
C ALA A 96 5.88 -9.33 -1.12
N ALA A 97 6.32 -9.43 -2.38
CA ALA A 97 6.74 -10.69 -2.97
C ALA A 97 8.01 -11.19 -2.26
N ASP A 98 8.06 -12.50 -2.02
CA ASP A 98 9.25 -13.11 -1.49
C ASP A 98 10.38 -12.98 -2.52
N LYS A 99 11.53 -12.44 -2.11
CA LYS A 99 12.70 -12.26 -2.98
C LYS A 99 13.20 -13.59 -3.55
N ALA A 100 12.95 -14.71 -2.86
CA ALA A 100 13.35 -16.03 -3.30
C ALA A 100 12.44 -16.59 -4.41
N THR A 101 11.13 -16.32 -4.35
CA THR A 101 10.18 -16.86 -5.33
C THR A 101 9.89 -15.88 -6.46
N GLY A 102 9.94 -14.57 -6.19
CA GLY A 102 9.58 -13.52 -7.13
C GLY A 102 8.10 -13.56 -7.56
N VAL A 103 7.25 -14.30 -6.84
CA VAL A 103 5.85 -14.51 -7.22
C VAL A 103 4.97 -13.44 -6.59
N CYS A 104 4.20 -12.76 -7.43
CA CYS A 104 3.21 -11.76 -7.05
C CYS A 104 1.80 -12.25 -7.37
N ARG A 105 0.84 -11.99 -6.48
CA ARG A 105 -0.59 -12.33 -6.66
C ARG A 105 -1.44 -11.07 -6.62
N LEU A 106 -2.25 -10.86 -7.65
CA LEU A 106 -3.15 -9.72 -7.79
C LEU A 106 -4.60 -10.18 -7.72
N ALA A 107 -5.35 -9.64 -6.77
CA ALA A 107 -6.78 -9.81 -6.65
C ALA A 107 -7.52 -8.75 -7.49
N VAL A 108 -8.48 -9.19 -8.30
CA VAL A 108 -9.40 -8.32 -9.06
C VAL A 108 -10.83 -8.78 -8.88
N LEU A 109 -11.77 -7.86 -9.12
CA LEU A 109 -13.19 -8.14 -9.01
C LEU A 109 -13.76 -8.61 -10.35
N MET A 110 -14.50 -9.72 -10.31
CA MET A 110 -15.26 -10.27 -11.43
C MET A 110 -16.71 -9.79 -11.39
N GLU A 111 -17.35 -9.78 -12.55
CA GLU A 111 -18.78 -9.46 -12.65
C GLU A 111 -19.63 -10.54 -11.98
N ASN A 112 -19.33 -11.81 -12.27
CA ASN A 112 -20.08 -12.94 -11.77
C ASN A 112 -19.46 -13.50 -10.48
N PRO A 113 -20.26 -13.69 -9.40
CA PRO A 113 -19.77 -14.35 -8.19
C PRO A 113 -19.52 -15.83 -8.44
N ILE A 114 -18.45 -16.33 -7.83
CA ILE A 114 -18.15 -17.75 -7.71
C ILE A 114 -19.09 -18.32 -6.64
N THR A 115 -19.81 -19.39 -6.99
CA THR A 115 -20.64 -20.11 -6.04
C THR A 115 -19.76 -20.89 -5.08
N VAL A 116 -19.79 -20.53 -3.81
CA VAL A 116 -19.16 -21.27 -2.72
C VAL A 116 -20.25 -22.03 -1.97
N ASP A 117 -20.18 -23.36 -2.03
CA ASP A 117 -21.06 -24.28 -1.31
C ASP A 117 -20.37 -24.78 -0.02
N ASP A 118 -20.07 -23.84 0.87
CA ASP A 118 -19.53 -24.12 2.21
C ASP A 118 -20.48 -23.56 3.27
N THR A 119 -20.90 -24.41 4.21
CA THR A 119 -21.81 -24.04 5.30
C THR A 119 -21.16 -23.09 6.31
N ASN A 120 -19.83 -23.01 6.34
CA ASN A 120 -19.08 -22.11 7.22
C ASN A 120 -18.75 -20.76 6.56
N TYR A 121 -19.08 -20.59 5.28
CA TYR A 121 -18.81 -19.35 4.55
C TYR A 121 -20.01 -18.39 4.64
N SER A 122 -19.79 -17.22 5.24
CA SER A 122 -20.77 -16.14 5.24
C SER A 122 -20.50 -15.22 4.06
N ARG A 123 -21.50 -15.07 3.18
CA ARG A 123 -21.35 -14.25 1.98
C ARG A 123 -21.19 -12.78 2.33
N ASP A 124 -20.13 -12.15 1.84
CA ASP A 124 -19.83 -10.73 2.06
C ASP A 124 -20.05 -9.86 0.80
N GLY A 125 -20.34 -10.49 -0.34
CA GLY A 125 -20.65 -9.82 -1.61
C GLY A 125 -19.42 -9.29 -2.36
N CYS A 126 -18.21 -9.48 -1.81
CA CYS A 126 -16.96 -9.09 -2.43
C CYS A 126 -16.08 -10.31 -2.70
N THR A 127 -15.83 -11.13 -1.68
CA THR A 127 -14.87 -12.23 -1.72
C THR A 127 -15.28 -13.33 -2.71
N GLU A 128 -16.58 -13.54 -2.93
CA GLU A 128 -17.10 -14.47 -3.96
C GLU A 128 -16.74 -14.02 -5.37
N ARG A 129 -16.50 -12.73 -5.57
CA ARG A 129 -16.23 -12.13 -6.86
C ARG A 129 -14.75 -11.89 -7.08
N VAL A 130 -13.88 -12.24 -6.12
CA VAL A 130 -12.44 -12.02 -6.27
C VAL A 130 -11.82 -13.14 -7.10
N GLN A 131 -11.14 -12.77 -8.18
CA GLN A 131 -10.25 -13.65 -8.92
C GLN A 131 -8.80 -13.23 -8.69
N CYS A 132 -7.92 -14.22 -8.52
CA CYS A 132 -6.49 -13.99 -8.31
C CYS A 132 -5.68 -14.34 -9.55
N PHE A 133 -4.81 -13.42 -9.97
CA PHE A 133 -3.84 -13.60 -11.05
C PHE A 133 -2.44 -13.67 -10.47
N THR A 134 -1.57 -14.49 -11.07
CA THR A 134 -0.18 -14.65 -10.62
C THR A 134 0.76 -14.06 -11.66
N PHE A 135 1.75 -13.32 -11.19
CA PHE A 135 2.77 -12.65 -12.01
C PHE A 135 4.15 -12.97 -11.46
N THR A 136 5.12 -13.11 -12.36
CA THR A 136 6.55 -13.28 -12.04
C THR A 136 7.41 -12.17 -12.65
N ASP A 137 6.81 -11.30 -13.45
CA ASP A 137 7.45 -10.13 -14.03
C ASP A 137 6.79 -8.83 -13.54
N LYS A 138 7.65 -7.87 -13.14
CA LYS A 138 7.22 -6.60 -12.56
C LYS A 138 6.56 -5.68 -13.59
N VAL A 139 6.99 -5.77 -14.86
CA VAL A 139 6.48 -4.95 -15.97
C VAL A 139 5.11 -5.46 -16.41
N GLU A 140 4.94 -6.78 -16.54
CA GLU A 140 3.64 -7.42 -16.83
C GLU A 140 2.60 -7.07 -15.76
N LEU A 141 2.97 -7.15 -14.48
CA LEU A 141 2.09 -6.73 -13.38
C LEU A 141 1.65 -5.27 -13.55
N PHE A 142 2.58 -4.37 -13.89
CA PHE A 142 2.26 -2.96 -14.12
C PHE A 142 1.33 -2.77 -15.32
N VAL A 143 1.61 -3.41 -16.45
CA VAL A 143 0.78 -3.33 -17.66
C VAL A 143 -0.63 -3.81 -17.36
N PHE A 144 -0.77 -4.91 -16.61
CA PHE A 144 -2.07 -5.44 -16.21
C PHE A 144 -2.84 -4.46 -15.31
N ILE A 145 -2.21 -3.94 -14.25
CA ILE A 145 -2.83 -2.98 -13.33
C ILE A 145 -3.22 -1.70 -14.08
N LYS A 146 -2.35 -1.18 -14.93
CA LYS A 146 -2.62 0.03 -15.73
C LYS A 146 -3.82 -0.17 -16.66
N THR A 147 -3.89 -1.31 -17.34
CA THR A 147 -4.99 -1.64 -18.26
C THR A 147 -6.33 -1.78 -17.53
N HIS A 148 -6.29 -2.28 -16.30
CA HIS A 148 -7.47 -2.56 -15.48
C HIS A 148 -7.61 -1.62 -14.28
N ILE A 149 -7.09 -0.39 -14.38
CA ILE A 149 -7.02 0.55 -13.25
C ILE A 149 -8.39 0.87 -12.64
N ARG A 150 -9.47 0.72 -13.43
CA ARG A 150 -10.87 0.89 -12.99
C ARG A 150 -11.28 -0.01 -11.82
N PHE A 151 -10.61 -1.14 -11.60
CA PHE A 151 -10.89 -1.98 -10.43
C PHE A 151 -10.43 -1.33 -9.12
N PHE A 152 -9.39 -0.50 -9.19
CA PHE A 152 -8.73 0.11 -8.04
C PHE A 152 -9.07 1.59 -7.87
N TYR A 153 -9.46 2.26 -8.96
CA TYR A 153 -9.74 3.69 -9.01
C TYR A 153 -11.18 3.96 -9.43
N GLY A 154 -11.83 4.93 -8.79
CA GLY A 154 -13.17 5.40 -9.15
C GLY A 154 -14.28 4.64 -8.42
N GLU A 155 -15.44 4.50 -9.07
CA GLU A 155 -16.68 3.99 -8.44
C GLU A 155 -16.71 2.49 -8.16
N SER A 156 -15.64 1.76 -8.51
CA SER A 156 -15.44 0.39 -8.02
C SER A 156 -15.44 0.43 -6.48
N GLY A 157 -16.38 -0.24 -5.81
CA GLY A 157 -16.52 -0.10 -4.35
C GLY A 157 -15.32 -0.62 -3.56
N CYS A 158 -14.51 -1.56 -4.08
CA CYS A 158 -13.61 -2.35 -3.23
C CYS A 158 -12.12 -2.24 -3.59
N GLY A 159 -11.68 -1.21 -4.30
CA GLY A 159 -10.30 -1.09 -4.78
C GLY A 159 -9.24 -1.13 -3.66
N CYS A 160 -9.51 -0.51 -2.51
CA CYS A 160 -8.58 -0.58 -1.36
C CYS A 160 -8.46 -2.02 -0.84
N LEU A 161 -9.59 -2.75 -0.79
CA LEU A 161 -9.63 -4.14 -0.34
C LEU A 161 -8.93 -5.08 -1.32
N LEU A 162 -9.12 -4.88 -2.63
CA LEU A 162 -8.44 -5.66 -3.66
C LEU A 162 -6.92 -5.52 -3.56
N VAL A 163 -6.41 -4.30 -3.34
CA VAL A 163 -4.97 -4.10 -3.12
C VAL A 163 -4.52 -4.77 -1.82
N LEU A 164 -5.28 -4.64 -0.73
CA LEU A 164 -4.96 -5.32 0.52
C LEU A 164 -4.87 -6.85 0.35
N TYR A 165 -5.85 -7.47 -0.31
CA TYR A 165 -5.84 -8.89 -0.62
C TYR A 165 -4.64 -9.27 -1.49
N SER A 166 -4.33 -8.47 -2.51
CA SER A 166 -3.17 -8.69 -3.37
C SER A 166 -1.87 -8.73 -2.57
N ILE A 167 -1.66 -7.78 -1.65
CA ILE A 167 -0.47 -7.71 -0.81
C ILE A 167 -0.38 -8.94 0.12
N ILE A 168 -1.47 -9.31 0.79
CA ILE A 168 -1.51 -10.45 1.70
C ILE A 168 -1.25 -11.77 0.96
N LEU A 169 -1.90 -11.96 -0.20
CA LEU A 169 -1.73 -13.16 -1.02
C LEU A 169 -0.32 -13.25 -1.63
N THR A 170 0.26 -12.11 -1.96
CA THR A 170 1.65 -12.04 -2.44
C THR A 170 2.64 -12.40 -1.35
N ARG A 171 2.47 -11.88 -0.12
CA ARG A 171 3.31 -12.24 1.03
C ARG A 171 3.07 -13.65 1.54
N GLU A 172 1.88 -14.21 1.31
CA GLU A 172 1.35 -15.45 1.91
C GLU A 172 0.88 -15.28 3.37
N ILE A 173 -0.30 -15.82 3.68
CA ILE A 173 -0.98 -15.65 4.99
C ILE A 173 -0.10 -16.14 6.14
N GLU A 174 0.54 -17.29 6.00
CA GLU A 174 1.38 -17.86 7.06
C GLU A 174 2.64 -17.03 7.31
N LYS A 175 3.24 -16.44 6.27
CA LYS A 175 4.36 -15.51 6.42
C LYS A 175 3.92 -14.20 7.06
N VAL A 176 2.75 -13.66 6.71
CA VAL A 176 2.18 -12.46 7.37
C VAL A 176 1.98 -12.70 8.87
N LYS A 177 1.46 -13.87 9.28
CA LYS A 177 1.31 -14.23 10.70
C LYS A 177 2.67 -14.31 11.41
N LYS A 178 3.65 -14.97 10.77
CA LYS A 178 5.02 -15.07 11.29
C LYS A 178 5.70 -13.71 11.42
N ASP A 179 5.50 -12.81 10.47
CA ASP A 179 6.02 -11.43 10.52
C ASP A 179 5.50 -10.67 11.75
N MET A 180 4.29 -10.98 12.20
CA MET A 180 3.65 -10.42 13.40
C MET A 180 4.06 -11.11 14.71
N ASN A 181 5.02 -12.05 14.66
CA ASN A 181 5.57 -12.80 15.80
C ASN A 181 4.51 -13.57 16.61
N ASP A 182 3.37 -13.89 16.00
CA ASP A 182 2.17 -14.48 16.62
C ASP A 182 1.58 -13.69 17.80
N LEU A 183 2.07 -12.47 18.05
CA LEU A 183 1.60 -11.59 19.13
C LEU A 183 0.38 -10.78 18.69
N TYR A 184 0.36 -10.40 17.42
CA TYR A 184 -0.70 -9.61 16.82
C TYR A 184 -1.53 -10.50 15.90
N THR A 185 -2.84 -10.49 16.11
CA THR A 185 -3.78 -11.38 15.43
C THR A 185 -4.47 -10.75 14.22
N SER A 186 -4.28 -9.44 13.98
CA SER A 186 -4.97 -8.75 12.89
C SER A 186 -4.19 -7.55 12.35
N LEU A 187 -4.14 -7.42 11.03
CA LEU A 187 -3.61 -6.25 10.30
C LEU A 187 -4.51 -5.02 10.46
N ILE A 188 -5.80 -5.23 10.75
CA ILE A 188 -6.80 -4.19 10.95
C ILE A 188 -7.35 -4.32 12.37
N THR A 189 -7.31 -3.25 13.15
CA THR A 189 -7.84 -3.24 14.50
C THR A 189 -9.35 -3.49 14.51
N ASN A 190 -9.92 -3.88 15.67
CA ASN A 190 -11.37 -3.97 15.87
C ASN A 190 -12.14 -2.65 15.58
N ARG A 191 -11.43 -1.52 15.55
CA ARG A 191 -11.96 -0.20 15.15
C ARG A 191 -11.87 0.07 13.64
N GLY A 192 -11.38 -0.89 12.85
CA GLY A 192 -11.17 -0.74 11.41
C GLY A 192 -9.94 0.06 11.01
N LEU A 193 -9.11 0.48 11.97
CA LEU A 193 -7.89 1.25 11.71
C LEU A 193 -6.74 0.32 11.30
N CYS A 194 -5.90 0.78 10.37
CA CYS A 194 -4.64 0.12 10.01
C CYS A 194 -3.72 -0.02 11.23
N THR A 195 -3.20 -1.22 11.46
CA THR A 195 -2.11 -1.42 12.43
C THR A 195 -0.76 -1.01 11.84
N ILE A 196 0.26 -0.86 12.68
CA ILE A 196 1.61 -0.62 12.21
C ILE A 196 2.11 -1.77 11.33
N SER A 197 1.74 -3.03 11.63
CA SER A 197 2.04 -4.21 10.81
C SER A 197 1.48 -4.10 9.39
N LEU A 198 0.29 -3.50 9.21
CA LEU A 198 -0.23 -3.24 7.87
C LEU A 198 0.56 -2.15 7.16
N ILE A 199 0.96 -1.10 7.87
CA ILE A 199 1.77 -0.01 7.30
C ILE A 199 3.14 -0.53 6.88
N THR A 200 3.84 -1.28 7.73
CA THR A 200 5.14 -1.88 7.41
C THR A 200 5.03 -2.92 6.30
N LEU A 201 3.94 -3.68 6.24
CA LEU A 201 3.66 -4.58 5.11
C LEU A 201 3.61 -3.80 3.80
N CYS A 202 2.91 -2.67 3.74
CA CYS A 202 2.84 -1.83 2.55
C CYS A 202 4.18 -1.17 2.20
N LEU A 203 4.98 -0.75 3.19
CA LEU A 203 6.22 0.01 2.98
C LEU A 203 7.45 -0.86 2.75
N THR A 204 7.44 -2.09 3.27
CA THR A 204 8.61 -2.98 3.37
C THR A 204 8.37 -4.36 2.76
N GLY A 205 7.11 -4.73 2.54
CA GLY A 205 6.72 -6.08 2.14
C GLY A 205 6.67 -7.10 3.29
N THR A 206 6.93 -6.68 4.53
CA THR A 206 6.94 -7.53 5.73
C THR A 206 6.03 -6.92 6.80
N ALA A 207 5.14 -7.71 7.39
CA ALA A 207 4.13 -7.21 8.35
C ALA A 207 4.65 -7.04 9.79
N THR A 208 5.91 -6.63 9.93
CA THR A 208 6.54 -6.50 11.26
C THR A 208 5.91 -5.39 12.09
N PRO A 209 5.60 -5.65 13.38
CA PRO A 209 5.12 -4.61 14.29
C PRO A 209 6.26 -3.72 14.82
N TYR A 210 7.52 -4.09 14.56
CA TYR A 210 8.70 -3.48 15.17
C TYR A 210 9.38 -2.48 14.22
N LEU A 211 9.59 -1.25 14.70
CA LEU A 211 10.15 -0.14 13.90
C LEU A 211 11.65 0.09 14.09
N HIS A 212 12.31 -0.75 14.89
CA HIS A 212 13.78 -0.74 14.97
C HIS A 212 14.38 -1.41 13.72
N ASN A 213 15.65 -1.15 13.46
CA ASN A 213 16.36 -1.83 12.38
C ASN A 213 16.84 -3.21 12.83
N GLY A 214 16.87 -4.17 11.89
CA GLY A 214 17.41 -5.50 12.12
C GLY A 214 16.63 -6.31 13.15
N SER A 215 17.33 -7.19 13.85
CA SER A 215 16.75 -8.14 14.79
C SER A 215 17.23 -7.87 16.21
N ILE A 216 16.31 -7.85 17.17
CA ILE A 216 16.58 -7.65 18.60
C ILE A 216 16.01 -8.84 19.37
N GLN A 217 16.72 -9.33 20.38
CA GLN A 217 16.13 -10.35 21.28
C GLN A 217 15.12 -9.68 22.20
N SER A 218 13.90 -10.23 22.27
CA SER A 218 12.85 -9.64 23.10
C SER A 218 13.24 -9.70 24.57
N SER A 219 13.18 -8.54 25.24
CA SER A 219 13.29 -8.43 26.69
C SER A 219 11.94 -8.58 27.40
N ASP A 220 10.83 -8.70 26.65
CA ASP A 220 9.49 -8.88 27.24
C ASP A 220 9.37 -10.31 27.79
N PRO A 221 9.01 -10.48 29.08
CA PRO A 221 8.80 -11.81 29.67
C PRO A 221 7.78 -12.67 28.92
N ARG A 222 6.81 -12.07 28.21
CA ARG A 222 5.80 -12.76 27.40
C ARG A 222 6.34 -13.31 26.08
N CYS A 223 7.52 -12.84 25.67
CA CYS A 223 8.16 -13.16 24.40
C CYS A 223 9.60 -13.63 24.61
N TYR A 224 9.94 -14.05 25.83
CA TYR A 224 11.28 -14.43 26.22
C TYR A 224 11.85 -15.50 25.28
N GLY A 225 13.01 -15.23 24.69
CA GLY A 225 13.66 -16.11 23.71
C GLY A 225 13.17 -15.99 22.27
N LYS A 226 12.12 -15.18 21.99
CA LYS A 226 11.73 -14.84 20.61
C LYS A 226 12.57 -13.66 20.10
N THR A 227 12.96 -13.73 18.84
CA THR A 227 13.66 -12.63 18.15
C THR A 227 12.63 -11.71 17.52
N GLU A 228 12.67 -10.44 17.89
CA GLU A 228 11.90 -9.36 17.28
C GLU A 228 12.61 -8.94 16.00
N VAL A 229 11.97 -9.19 14.86
CA VAL A 229 12.51 -8.81 13.55
C VAL A 229 11.86 -7.51 13.13
N GLY A 230 12.61 -6.42 13.16
CA GLY A 230 12.17 -5.10 12.70
C GLY A 230 12.39 -4.90 11.22
N ILE A 231 12.75 -3.68 10.83
CA ILE A 231 12.98 -3.32 9.43
C ILE A 231 14.33 -3.89 8.97
N THR A 232 14.30 -4.84 8.04
CA THR A 232 15.48 -5.57 7.56
C THR A 232 15.99 -5.07 6.20
N SER A 233 15.29 -4.15 5.56
CA SER A 233 15.71 -3.60 4.27
C SER A 233 15.38 -2.13 4.16
N ARG A 234 16.15 -1.42 3.34
CA ARG A 234 15.90 -0.02 3.04
C ARG A 234 14.61 0.11 2.22
N CYS A 235 13.75 1.03 2.61
CA CYS A 235 12.50 1.29 1.92
C CYS A 235 12.63 2.43 0.92
N ASN A 236 11.89 2.32 -0.19
CA ASN A 236 11.52 3.42 -1.09
C ASN A 236 10.87 4.58 -0.32
N VAL A 237 9.87 4.09 0.39
CA VAL A 237 8.89 4.60 1.33
C VAL A 237 9.30 4.68 2.82
N GLY A 238 9.74 5.80 3.40
CA GLY A 238 9.97 5.90 4.85
C GLY A 238 8.73 6.30 5.66
N LEU A 239 8.62 5.80 6.90
CA LEU A 239 7.68 6.31 7.91
C LEU A 239 8.46 7.11 8.96
N LEU A 240 8.12 8.39 9.13
CA LEU A 240 8.63 9.22 10.20
C LEU A 240 7.56 9.32 11.31
N MET A 241 7.93 8.88 12.50
CA MET A 241 7.11 9.04 13.69
C MET A 241 7.89 9.83 14.74
N TYR A 242 7.23 10.83 15.32
CA TYR A 242 7.72 11.55 16.47
C TYR A 242 6.98 11.09 17.72
N HIS A 243 7.72 10.66 18.74
CA HIS A 243 7.17 10.28 20.04
C HIS A 243 7.63 11.28 21.11
N SER A 244 6.72 12.12 21.60
CA SER A 244 6.99 12.99 22.74
C SER A 244 6.57 12.30 24.03
N ASN A 245 7.54 11.87 24.84
CA ASN A 245 7.28 11.41 26.19
C ASN A 245 7.37 12.60 27.15
N LYS A 246 6.25 13.32 27.32
CA LYS A 246 5.97 14.22 28.45
C LYS A 246 4.50 14.65 28.39
N SER A 247 3.68 14.02 29.24
CA SER A 247 2.49 14.59 29.91
C SER A 247 1.62 15.64 29.18
N ASP A 248 1.37 15.49 27.88
CA ASP A 248 0.31 16.21 27.18
C ASP A 248 -0.20 15.38 26.01
N LYS A 249 -1.52 15.33 25.88
CA LYS A 249 -2.34 14.51 24.95
C LYS A 249 -1.54 14.00 23.74
N VAL A 250 -1.27 12.70 23.74
CA VAL A 250 -0.58 11.99 22.65
C VAL A 250 -1.31 12.24 21.32
N ARG A 251 -0.68 13.00 20.44
CA ARG A 251 -1.05 13.07 19.02
C ARG A 251 0.04 12.38 18.22
N LEU A 252 -0.26 11.18 17.72
CA LEU A 252 0.57 10.50 16.74
C LEU A 252 0.45 11.25 15.41
N PHE A 253 1.46 12.03 15.06
CA PHE A 253 1.64 12.56 13.72
C PHE A 253 2.64 11.68 12.99
N GLY A 254 2.14 10.76 12.16
CA GLY A 254 2.97 10.03 11.20
C GLY A 254 3.08 10.82 9.91
N GLN A 255 4.31 11.11 9.48
CA GLN A 255 4.59 11.66 8.15
C GLN A 255 5.33 10.60 7.31
N PHE A 256 5.12 10.60 6.00
CA PHE A 256 5.89 9.73 5.11
C PHE A 256 7.09 10.50 4.59
N VAL A 257 8.25 9.84 4.56
CA VAL A 257 9.49 10.38 4.02
C VAL A 257 9.77 9.68 2.70
N ILE A 258 9.82 10.44 1.61
CA ILE A 258 10.07 9.90 0.28
C ILE A 258 11.58 9.97 0.02
N MET A 259 12.21 8.81 -0.17
CA MET A 259 13.62 8.74 -0.51
C MET A 259 13.80 8.56 -2.02
N ARG A 260 14.80 9.25 -2.59
CA ARG A 260 15.29 9.00 -3.96
C ARG A 260 16.17 7.74 -3.93
N ASP A 261 16.03 6.88 -4.92
CA ASP A 261 16.97 5.77 -5.12
C ASP A 261 18.36 6.37 -5.39
N GLY A 262 19.35 5.91 -4.62
CA GLY A 262 20.74 6.33 -4.78
C GLY A 262 21.42 5.58 -5.90
#